data_AF-A0A2I1I1D9-F1
#
_entry.id   AF-A0A2I1I1D9-F1
#
_cell.length_a   1.000
_cell.length_b   1.000
_cell.length_c   1.000
_cell.angle_alpha   90.00
_cell.angle_beta   90.00
_cell.angle_gamma   90.00
#
_symmetry.space_group_name_H-M   'P 1'
#
loop_
_entity.id
_entity.type
_entity.pdbx_description
1 polymer ?
#
loop_
_entity_poly.entity_id
_entity_poly.type
_entity_poly.pdbx_seq_one_letter_code
_entity_poly.pdbx_strand_id
1 'polypeptide(L)'
;MLDQHTDLIERLLRGSSTRTREFNQGWSFTNDGTLYFSVWDKDGTTFFSWSERQPSTAFSLDTDCDSVAAYVLTTELGAKRAMALHFDLPRFPERLEQLHPSWVADETPWPQTFLYHRIDDPSVRFYSNSPSDAVPVTHAMQYDLEDLLKKYMA
;
A
#
# COMPACT_ATOMS: atom_id res chain seq x y z
N MET A 1 8.14 7.89 -9.91
CA MET A 1 6.73 7.76 -9.49
C MET A 1 6.58 8.18 -8.04
N LEU A 2 7.39 7.66 -7.11
CA LEU A 2 7.39 8.04 -5.70
C LEU A 2 7.48 9.55 -5.44
N ASP A 3 8.30 10.29 -6.22
CA ASP A 3 8.37 11.76 -6.11
C ASP A 3 7.00 12.45 -6.32
N GLN A 4 6.12 11.85 -7.13
CA GLN A 4 4.76 12.35 -7.40
C GLN A 4 3.82 12.14 -6.21
N HIS A 5 4.18 11.27 -5.27
CA HIS A 5 3.41 10.99 -4.06
C HIS A 5 3.97 11.69 -2.82
N THR A 6 5.00 12.54 -2.95
CA THR A 6 5.57 13.29 -1.82
C THR A 6 4.50 14.05 -1.04
N ASP A 7 3.64 14.81 -1.73
CA ASP A 7 2.56 15.58 -1.10
C ASP A 7 1.55 14.69 -0.37
N LEU A 8 1.22 13.52 -0.94
CA LEU A 8 0.33 12.53 -0.34
C LEU A 8 0.93 11.96 0.96
N ILE A 9 2.20 11.55 0.89
CA ILE A 9 2.96 11.03 2.03
C ILE A 9 3.03 12.08 3.14
N GLU A 10 3.41 13.31 2.83
CA GLU A 10 3.47 14.41 3.79
C GLU A 10 2.11 14.68 4.44
N ARG A 11 1.03 14.69 3.64
CA ARG A 11 -0.34 14.90 4.13
C ARG A 11 -0.76 13.82 5.12
N LEU A 12 -0.52 12.54 4.81
CA LEU A 12 -0.86 11.40 5.68
C LEU A 12 -0.07 11.41 6.98
N LEU A 13 1.23 11.75 6.92
CA LEU A 13 2.10 11.73 8.09
C LEU A 13 1.97 12.97 8.98
N ARG A 14 1.39 14.06 8.48
CA ARG A 14 1.28 15.34 9.19
C ARG A 14 0.62 15.23 10.55
N GLY A 15 1.37 15.51 11.61
CA GLY A 15 0.86 15.46 12.99
C GLY A 15 0.76 14.04 13.57
N SER A 16 1.16 13.01 12.83
CA SER A 16 1.39 11.68 13.38
C SER A 16 2.79 11.58 14.01
N SER A 17 2.97 10.65 14.95
CA SER A 17 4.29 10.31 15.51
C SER A 17 5.06 9.29 14.65
N THR A 18 4.60 9.04 13.42
CA THR A 18 5.25 8.10 12.50
C THR A 18 6.64 8.58 12.12
N ARG A 19 7.64 7.77 12.44
CA ARG A 19 9.04 8.02 12.10
C ARG A 19 9.28 7.64 10.64
N THR A 20 9.92 8.56 9.92
CA THR A 20 10.32 8.38 8.52
C THR A 20 11.84 8.35 8.43
N ARG A 21 12.39 7.49 7.57
CA ARG A 21 13.82 7.47 7.26
C ARG A 21 14.04 7.10 5.80
N GLU A 22 15.13 7.59 5.22
CA GLU A 22 15.56 7.16 3.89
C GLU A 22 15.89 5.67 3.88
N PHE A 23 15.49 4.98 2.82
CA PHE A 23 15.77 3.56 2.62
C PHE A 23 15.68 3.19 1.14
N ASN A 24 16.73 2.58 0.60
CA ASN A 24 16.78 2.09 -0.78
C ASN A 24 16.36 3.15 -1.83
N GLN A 25 16.84 4.40 -1.68
CA GLN A 25 16.44 5.55 -2.52
C GLN A 25 14.94 5.89 -2.49
N GLY A 26 14.22 5.38 -1.50
CA GLY A 26 12.88 5.79 -1.13
C GLY A 26 12.79 5.98 0.38
N TRP A 27 11.69 5.51 0.97
CA TRP A 27 11.35 5.80 2.36
C TRP A 27 10.94 4.56 3.14
N SER A 28 11.17 4.60 4.45
CA SER A 28 10.65 3.61 5.38
C SER A 28 10.01 4.29 6.58
N PHE A 29 8.88 3.72 7.02
CA PHE A 29 7.95 4.31 7.99
C PHE A 29 7.67 3.35 9.15
N THR A 30 7.71 3.85 10.38
CA THR A 30 7.37 3.06 11.58
C THR A 30 6.84 3.93 12.72
N ASN A 31 5.91 3.40 13.52
CA ASN A 31 5.47 4.07 14.75
C ASN A 31 6.28 3.61 15.96
N ASP A 32 6.48 2.30 16.08
CA ASP A 32 7.00 1.64 17.28
C ASP A 32 8.45 1.13 17.14
N GLY A 33 8.98 1.06 15.92
CA GLY A 33 10.29 0.50 15.64
C GLY A 33 10.27 -1.02 15.50
N THR A 34 9.08 -1.63 15.49
CA THR A 34 8.85 -3.06 15.28
C THR A 34 8.29 -3.30 13.90
N LEU A 35 7.25 -2.58 13.48
CA LEU A 35 6.61 -2.77 12.17
C LEU A 35 7.03 -1.67 11.20
N TYR A 36 7.69 -2.07 10.11
CA TYR A 36 8.16 -1.18 9.06
C TYR A 36 7.35 -1.39 7.79
N PHE A 37 7.01 -0.27 7.15
CA PHE A 37 6.52 -0.22 5.78
C PHE A 37 7.53 0.57 4.97
N SER A 38 7.98 0.05 3.85
CA SER A 38 8.99 0.69 3.01
C SER A 38 8.53 0.75 1.56
N VAL A 39 8.87 1.85 0.89
CA VAL A 39 8.52 2.12 -0.50
C VAL A 39 9.73 2.67 -1.24
N TRP A 40 9.96 2.20 -2.45
CA TRP A 40 11.00 2.72 -3.34
C TRP A 40 10.61 2.50 -4.80
N ASP A 41 11.22 3.29 -5.67
CA ASP A 41 11.08 3.12 -7.12
C ASP A 41 12.30 2.46 -7.71
N LYS A 42 12.07 1.63 -8.74
CA LYS A 42 13.13 1.14 -9.61
C LYS A 42 12.56 0.85 -11.00
N ASP A 43 13.21 1.36 -12.03
CA ASP A 43 12.91 1.07 -13.44
C ASP A 43 11.44 1.33 -13.85
N GLY A 44 10.79 2.34 -13.25
CA GLY A 44 9.39 2.68 -13.52
C GLY A 44 8.36 1.85 -12.74
N THR A 45 8.81 1.01 -11.81
CA THR A 45 7.96 0.24 -10.90
C THR A 45 8.16 0.73 -9.47
N THR A 46 7.07 0.88 -8.72
CA THR A 46 7.09 1.15 -7.29
C THR A 46 6.94 -0.15 -6.52
N PHE A 47 7.81 -0.36 -5.54
CA PHE A 47 7.87 -1.56 -4.71
C PHE A 47 7.49 -1.23 -3.27
N PHE A 48 6.78 -2.16 -2.63
CA PHE A 48 6.30 -2.02 -1.26
C PHE A 48 6.70 -3.24 -0.43
N SER A 49 7.25 -2.98 0.75
CA SER A 49 7.71 -4.03 1.68
C SER A 49 7.17 -3.77 3.08
N TRP A 50 6.67 -4.85 3.68
CA TRP A 50 6.33 -4.93 5.10
C TRP A 50 7.34 -5.82 5.79
N SER A 51 7.93 -5.33 6.88
CA SER A 51 8.95 -6.09 7.59
C SER A 51 8.96 -5.81 9.09
N GLU A 52 9.39 -6.81 9.85
CA GLU A 52 9.54 -6.69 11.30
C GLU A 52 10.99 -6.32 11.68
N ARG A 53 11.14 -5.56 12.77
CA ARG A 53 12.39 -5.18 13.46
C ARG A 53 13.33 -4.27 12.67
N GLN A 54 13.35 -4.35 11.35
CA GLN A 54 14.09 -3.47 10.47
C GLN A 54 13.45 -3.41 9.07
N PRO A 55 13.64 -2.32 8.31
CA PRO A 55 13.28 -2.23 6.90
C PRO A 55 13.97 -3.28 6.04
N SER A 56 13.28 -3.71 4.98
CA SER A 56 13.71 -4.74 4.05
C SER A 56 13.40 -4.36 2.62
N THR A 57 14.21 -4.87 1.67
CA THR A 57 13.92 -4.82 0.23
C THR A 57 13.18 -6.07 -0.26
N ALA A 58 12.88 -7.02 0.63
CA ALA A 58 11.97 -8.13 0.34
C ALA A 58 10.54 -7.56 0.24
N PHE A 59 10.14 -7.19 -0.97
CA PHE A 59 8.83 -6.63 -1.26
C PHE A 59 7.76 -7.72 -1.29
N SER A 60 6.53 -7.33 -0.97
CA SER A 60 5.34 -8.17 -1.07
C SER A 60 4.38 -7.68 -2.16
N LEU A 61 4.56 -6.45 -2.64
CA LEU A 61 3.74 -5.83 -3.67
C LEU A 61 4.58 -4.93 -4.56
N ASP A 62 4.36 -4.98 -5.87
CA ASP A 62 4.93 -4.05 -6.83
C ASP A 62 3.93 -3.66 -7.93
N THR A 63 4.07 -2.43 -8.45
CA THR A 63 3.15 -1.90 -9.47
C THR A 63 3.83 -0.87 -10.36
N ASP A 64 3.46 -0.87 -11.64
CA ASP A 64 3.74 0.18 -12.61
C ASP A 64 2.59 1.20 -12.73
N CYS A 65 1.54 1.07 -11.89
CA CYS A 65 0.35 1.90 -11.91
C CYS A 65 0.37 2.95 -10.78
N ASP A 66 0.44 4.23 -11.15
CA ASP A 66 0.43 5.38 -10.23
C ASP A 66 -0.78 5.38 -9.30
N SER A 67 -1.97 5.07 -9.83
CA SER A 67 -3.18 4.98 -9.01
C SER A 67 -3.06 3.88 -7.95
N VAL A 68 -2.57 2.69 -8.31
CA VAL A 68 -2.37 1.62 -7.32
C VAL A 68 -1.39 2.05 -6.24
N ALA A 69 -0.26 2.67 -6.62
CA ALA A 69 0.73 3.18 -5.68
C ALA A 69 0.11 4.19 -4.70
N ALA A 70 -0.72 5.12 -5.19
CA ALA A 70 -1.42 6.09 -4.36
C ALA A 70 -2.39 5.42 -3.35
N TYR A 71 -3.11 4.37 -3.75
CA TYR A 71 -4.00 3.65 -2.83
C TYR A 71 -3.22 2.85 -1.78
N VAL A 72 -2.13 2.17 -2.16
CA VAL A 72 -1.26 1.45 -1.21
C VAL A 72 -0.69 2.42 -0.16
N LEU A 73 -0.15 3.57 -0.60
CA LEU A 73 0.36 4.60 0.30
C LEU A 73 -0.74 5.13 1.23
N THR A 74 -1.94 5.37 0.70
CA THR A 74 -3.07 5.89 1.47
C THR A 74 -3.53 4.92 2.54
N THR A 75 -3.68 3.63 2.22
CA THR A 75 -4.10 2.62 3.20
C THR A 75 -3.04 2.39 4.27
N GLU A 76 -1.77 2.27 3.90
CA GLU A 76 -0.70 1.92 4.83
C GLU A 76 -0.28 3.08 5.74
N LEU A 77 -0.06 4.27 5.17
CA LEU A 77 0.28 5.43 5.97
C LEU A 77 -0.93 5.95 6.73
N GLY A 78 -2.14 5.80 6.18
CA GLY A 78 -3.39 6.02 6.90
C GLY A 78 -3.54 5.09 8.10
N ALA A 79 -3.20 3.81 7.94
CA ALA A 79 -3.18 2.84 9.02
C ALA A 79 -2.21 3.22 10.14
N LYS A 80 -0.97 3.57 9.76
CA LYS A 80 0.04 4.05 10.73
C LYS A 80 -0.41 5.33 11.42
N ARG A 81 -1.00 6.27 10.70
CA ARG A 81 -1.56 7.49 11.29
C ARG A 81 -2.62 7.17 12.34
N ALA A 82 -3.57 6.30 12.02
CA ALA A 82 -4.62 5.91 12.97
C ALA A 82 -4.07 5.22 14.22
N MET A 83 -3.06 4.37 14.05
CA MET A 83 -2.34 3.77 15.19
C MET A 83 -1.64 4.83 16.05
N ALA A 84 -1.04 5.84 15.42
CA ALA A 84 -0.32 6.92 16.11
C ALA A 84 -1.25 7.89 16.84
N LEU A 85 -2.47 8.09 16.32
CA LEU A 85 -3.47 9.03 16.86
C LEU A 85 -4.63 8.34 17.60
N HIS A 86 -4.63 7.01 17.65
CA HIS A 86 -5.61 6.16 18.32
C HIS A 86 -7.06 6.35 17.87
N PHE A 87 -7.31 6.37 16.56
CA PHE A 87 -8.67 6.37 15.99
C PHE A 87 -8.95 5.10 15.15
N ASP A 88 -10.24 4.86 14.89
CA ASP A 88 -10.70 3.63 14.22
C ASP A 88 -10.39 3.60 12.71
N LEU A 89 -10.00 2.42 12.23
CA LEU A 89 -9.67 2.18 10.83
C LEU A 89 -10.89 1.69 10.02
N PRO A 90 -10.98 2.05 8.73
CA PRO A 90 -11.74 1.26 7.78
C PRO A 90 -11.24 -0.19 7.81
N ARG A 91 -12.15 -1.14 8.04
CA ARG A 91 -11.83 -2.58 8.00
C ARG A 91 -12.05 -3.09 6.59
N PHE A 92 -10.99 -3.56 5.95
CA PHE A 92 -11.07 -4.20 4.64
C PHE A 92 -10.85 -5.72 4.77
N PRO A 93 -11.41 -6.51 3.84
CA PRO A 93 -11.08 -7.93 3.73
C PRO A 93 -9.61 -8.17 3.40
N GLU A 94 -9.07 -9.29 3.86
CA GLU A 94 -7.64 -9.64 3.72
C GLU A 94 -7.44 -10.99 3.01
N ARG A 95 -8.51 -11.73 2.75
CA ARG A 95 -8.43 -13.09 2.19
C ARG A 95 -8.81 -13.10 0.72
N LEU A 96 -8.14 -13.94 -0.05
CA LEU A 96 -8.34 -14.05 -1.50
C LEU A 96 -9.79 -14.43 -1.85
N GLU A 97 -10.47 -15.23 -1.02
CA GLU A 97 -11.89 -15.59 -1.23
C GLU A 97 -12.85 -14.39 -1.08
N GLN A 98 -12.35 -13.28 -0.55
CA GLN A 98 -13.09 -12.03 -0.37
C GLN A 98 -12.68 -10.96 -1.39
N LEU A 99 -11.94 -11.34 -2.44
CA LEU A 99 -11.58 -10.44 -3.53
C LEU A 99 -12.83 -9.80 -4.12
N HIS A 100 -12.78 -8.48 -4.35
CA HIS A 100 -13.91 -7.77 -4.92
C HIS A 100 -14.21 -8.26 -6.35
N PRO A 101 -15.48 -8.48 -6.75
CA PRO A 101 -15.82 -9.06 -8.06
C PRO A 101 -15.36 -8.26 -9.30
N SER A 102 -14.94 -7.00 -9.13
CA SER A 102 -14.35 -6.20 -10.20
C SER A 102 -12.87 -6.51 -10.47
N TRP A 103 -12.27 -7.40 -9.68
CA TRP A 103 -10.86 -7.76 -9.74
C TRP A 103 -10.67 -9.24 -10.03
N VAL A 104 -9.56 -9.54 -10.68
CA VAL A 104 -9.06 -10.90 -10.91
C VAL A 104 -7.69 -11.01 -10.25
N ALA A 105 -7.36 -12.20 -9.77
CA ALA A 105 -6.04 -12.55 -9.25
C ALA A 105 -5.53 -13.77 -10.03
N ASP A 106 -4.72 -13.54 -11.05
CA ASP A 106 -4.18 -14.59 -11.92
C ASP A 106 -2.90 -15.17 -11.32
N GLU A 107 -2.75 -16.49 -11.40
CA GLU A 107 -1.50 -17.16 -11.06
C GLU A 107 -0.38 -16.71 -11.99
N THR A 108 0.81 -16.49 -11.42
CA THR A 108 2.01 -16.17 -12.20
C THR A 108 2.99 -17.35 -12.20
N PRO A 109 4.02 -17.34 -13.05
CA PRO A 109 5.11 -18.33 -12.98
C PRO A 109 5.91 -18.26 -11.66
N TRP A 110 5.78 -17.20 -10.87
CA TRP A 110 6.48 -17.07 -9.59
C TRP A 110 5.67 -17.71 -8.46
N PRO A 111 6.32 -18.53 -7.61
CA PRO A 111 5.63 -19.18 -6.50
C PRO A 111 4.87 -18.18 -5.62
N GLN A 112 3.60 -18.50 -5.33
CA GLN A 112 2.72 -17.74 -4.44
C GLN A 112 2.47 -16.28 -4.85
N THR A 113 2.84 -15.88 -6.07
CA THR A 113 2.65 -14.52 -6.56
C THR A 113 1.48 -14.49 -7.53
N PHE A 114 0.56 -13.56 -7.29
CA PHE A 114 -0.59 -13.32 -8.15
C PHE A 114 -0.45 -11.97 -8.85
N LEU A 115 -0.97 -11.90 -10.08
CA LEU A 115 -1.24 -10.65 -10.78
C LEU A 115 -2.67 -10.23 -10.47
N TYR A 116 -2.83 -9.15 -9.71
CA TYR A 116 -4.11 -8.52 -9.46
C TYR A 116 -4.37 -7.48 -10.55
N HIS A 117 -5.53 -7.53 -11.19
CA HIS A 117 -5.94 -6.49 -12.13
C HIS A 117 -7.45 -6.28 -12.16
N ARG A 118 -7.88 -5.08 -12.54
CA ARG A 118 -9.30 -4.81 -12.78
C ARG A 118 -9.78 -5.50 -14.05
N ILE A 119 -11.05 -5.92 -14.03
CA ILE A 119 -11.71 -6.55 -15.18
C ILE A 119 -11.98 -5.53 -16.30
N ASP A 120 -12.44 -4.34 -15.93
CA ASP A 120 -12.85 -3.28 -16.86
C ASP A 120 -11.68 -2.41 -17.34
N ASP A 121 -10.59 -2.36 -16.58
CA ASP A 121 -9.35 -1.69 -16.96
C ASP A 121 -8.11 -2.48 -16.49
N PRO A 122 -7.62 -3.44 -17.30
CA PRO A 122 -6.45 -4.23 -16.95
C PRO A 122 -5.14 -3.44 -16.80
N SER A 123 -5.11 -2.14 -17.15
CA SER A 123 -3.96 -1.28 -16.88
C SER A 123 -3.82 -0.95 -15.39
N VAL A 124 -4.92 -1.03 -14.64
CA VAL A 124 -4.93 -0.95 -13.18
C VAL A 124 -4.58 -2.32 -12.63
N ARG A 125 -3.30 -2.52 -12.33
CA ARG A 125 -2.75 -3.83 -11.95
C ARG A 125 -1.56 -3.72 -10.99
N PHE A 126 -1.28 -4.82 -10.31
CA PHE A 126 -0.11 -4.98 -9.46
C PHE A 126 0.19 -6.45 -9.20
N TYR A 127 1.44 -6.76 -8.88
CA TYR A 127 1.84 -8.09 -8.44
C TYR A 127 1.88 -8.11 -6.92
N SER A 128 1.46 -9.23 -6.32
CA SER A 128 1.68 -9.45 -4.89
C SER A 128 1.76 -10.93 -4.54
N ASN A 129 2.61 -11.25 -3.58
CA ASN A 129 2.73 -12.59 -2.99
C ASN A 129 1.96 -12.74 -1.66
N SER A 130 1.19 -11.73 -1.27
CA SER A 130 0.54 -11.63 0.03
C SER A 130 -0.90 -11.13 -0.13
N PRO A 131 -1.90 -12.03 -0.09
CA PRO A 131 -3.30 -11.63 -0.16
C PRO A 131 -3.71 -10.62 0.91
N SER A 132 -3.10 -10.68 2.11
CA SER A 132 -3.37 -9.73 3.19
C SER A 132 -2.89 -8.31 2.89
N ASP A 133 -1.91 -8.15 2.00
CA ASP A 133 -1.45 -6.83 1.55
C ASP A 133 -2.24 -6.38 0.30
N ALA A 134 -2.62 -7.33 -0.58
CA ALA A 134 -3.27 -7.06 -1.85
C ALA A 134 -4.78 -6.82 -1.76
N VAL A 135 -5.53 -7.70 -1.08
CA VAL A 135 -6.99 -7.65 -1.06
C VAL A 135 -7.52 -6.35 -0.46
N PRO A 136 -6.96 -5.81 0.66
CA PRO A 136 -7.38 -4.52 1.18
C PRO A 136 -7.28 -3.39 0.16
N VAL A 137 -6.22 -3.37 -0.66
CA VAL A 137 -6.00 -2.37 -1.71
C VAL A 137 -7.12 -2.43 -2.76
N THR A 138 -7.51 -3.64 -3.20
CA THR A 138 -8.60 -3.79 -4.18
C THR A 138 -9.95 -3.26 -3.69
N HIS A 139 -10.20 -3.36 -2.39
CA HIS A 139 -11.39 -2.81 -1.72
C HIS A 139 -11.28 -1.30 -1.50
N ALA A 140 -10.10 -0.81 -1.13
CA ALA A 140 -9.82 0.61 -1.01
C ALA A 140 -10.09 1.36 -2.33
N MET A 141 -9.74 0.74 -3.46
CA MET A 141 -9.98 1.26 -4.81
C MET A 141 -11.45 1.30 -5.25
N GLN A 142 -12.39 0.82 -4.42
CA GLN A 142 -13.83 1.04 -4.64
C GLN A 142 -14.29 2.43 -4.15
N TYR A 143 -13.46 3.12 -3.38
CA TYR A 143 -13.72 4.47 -2.92
C TYR A 143 -13.02 5.47 -3.83
N ASP A 144 -13.61 6.66 -3.96
CA ASP A 144 -12.86 7.83 -4.40
C ASP A 144 -11.65 8.05 -3.47
N LEU A 145 -10.49 8.35 -4.04
CA LEU A 145 -9.23 8.44 -3.30
C LEU A 145 -9.28 9.57 -2.25
N GLU A 146 -9.88 10.72 -2.57
CA GLU A 146 -9.99 11.83 -1.62
C GLU A 146 -10.97 11.51 -0.50
N ASP A 147 -12.05 10.78 -0.78
CA ASP A 147 -12.97 10.32 0.26
C ASP A 147 -12.34 9.26 1.17
N LEU A 148 -11.52 8.36 0.63
CA LEU A 148 -10.73 7.44 1.43
C LEU A 148 -9.73 8.21 2.31
N LEU A 149 -9.03 9.18 1.74
CA LEU A 149 -8.06 10.01 2.44
C LEU A 149 -8.72 10.78 3.58
N LYS A 150 -9.91 11.37 3.39
CA LYS A 150 -10.66 12.04 4.46
C LYS A 150 -10.93 11.13 5.65
N LYS A 151 -11.20 9.83 5.43
CA LYS A 151 -11.41 8.86 6.52
C LYS A 151 -10.17 8.68 7.39
N TYR A 152 -8.99 8.76 6.80
CA TYR A 152 -7.72 8.69 7.53
C TYR A 152 -7.28 10.05 8.12
N MET A 153 -7.85 11.16 7.66
CA MET A 153 -7.50 12.50 8.16
C MET A 153 -8.38 13.00 9.32
N ALA A 154 -9.33 12.18 9.79
CA ALA A 154 -10.25 12.48 10.89
C ALA A 154 -9.55 12.72 12.23
#